data_AF-A0A6A3W0S9-F1
#
_entry.id   AF-A0A6A3W0S9-F1
#
_cell.length_a   1.000
_cell.length_b   1.000
_cell.length_c   1.000
_cell.angle_alpha   90.00
_cell.angle_beta   90.00
_cell.angle_gamma   90.00
#
_symmetry.space_group_name_H-M   'P 1'
#
loop_
_entity.id
_entity.type
_entity.pdbx_description
1 polymer ?
#
loop_
_entity_poly.entity_id
_entity_poly.type
_entity_poly.pdbx_seq_one_letter_code
_entity_poly.pdbx_strand_id
1 'polypeptide(L)' 'MEVLSSVNTSVVRADAQPRKWTVVECYDQESSVAKHREHPEYKTFAGALVALLENGQASLDVHQFQEL' A
#
# COMPACT_ATOMS: atom_id res chain seq x y z
N MET A 1 15.47 -12.14 15.45
CA MET A 1 15.72 -11.98 14.01
C MET A 1 14.35 -11.86 13.36
N GLU A 2 13.85 -10.64 13.22
CA GLU A 2 12.56 -10.42 12.58
C GLU A 2 12.76 -10.66 11.08
N VAL A 3 12.14 -11.72 10.57
CA VAL A 3 12.01 -11.90 9.13
C VAL A 3 11.04 -10.81 8.69
N LEU A 4 11.58 -9.71 8.16
CA LEU A 4 10.80 -8.80 7.34
C LEU A 4 10.25 -9.67 6.21
N SER A 5 8.95 -9.97 6.25
CA SER A 5 8.26 -10.59 5.13
C SER A 5 8.65 -9.82 3.88
N SER A 6 9.13 -10.50 2.84
CA SER A 6 9.52 -9.79 1.63
C SER A 6 8.25 -9.19 1.02
N VAL A 7 8.16 -7.86 1.02
CA VAL A 7 7.09 -7.13 0.36
C VAL A 7 7.66 -6.64 -0.94
N ASN A 8 7.13 -7.14 -2.06
CA ASN A 8 7.45 -6.55 -3.35
C ASN A 8 6.49 -5.38 -3.57
N THR A 9 7.03 -4.16 -3.59
CA THR A 9 6.25 -2.94 -3.79
C THR A 9 6.48 -2.38 -5.19
N SER A 10 5.41 -2.20 -5.93
CA SER A 10 5.40 -1.52 -7.24
C SER A 10 4.46 -0.32 -7.20
N VAL A 11 4.91 0.80 -7.76
CA VAL A 11 4.10 2.02 -7.89
C VAL A 11 3.84 2.25 -9.37
N VAL A 12 2.56 2.21 -9.75
CA VAL A 12 2.11 2.32 -11.14
C VAL A 12 1.28 3.59 -11.29
N ARG A 13 1.53 4.35 -12.35
CA ARG A 13 0.72 5.51 -12.74
C ARG A 13 -0.17 5.13 -13.91
N ALA A 14 -1.43 5.55 -13.88
CA ALA A 14 -2.30 5.40 -15.03
C ALA A 14 -1.95 6.43 -16.12
N ASP A 15 -1.64 5.98 -17.34
CA ASP A 15 -1.27 6.87 -18.45
C ASP A 15 -2.40 7.85 -18.83
N ALA A 16 -3.65 7.41 -18.76
CA ALA A 16 -4.82 8.24 -19.06
C ALA A 16 -5.23 9.18 -17.90
N GLN A 17 -4.70 8.95 -16.68
CA GLN A 17 -5.08 9.70 -15.47
C GLN A 17 -3.82 9.98 -14.65
N PRO A 18 -3.07 11.05 -14.96
CA PRO A 18 -1.74 11.31 -14.38
C PRO A 18 -1.75 11.57 -12.87
N ARG A 19 -2.93 11.83 -12.28
CA ARG A 19 -3.14 11.99 -10.83
C ARG A 19 -3.57 10.70 -10.12
N LYS A 20 -3.84 9.64 -10.88
CA LYS A 20 -4.20 8.34 -10.34
C LYS A 20 -2.96 7.46 -10.26
N TRP A 21 -2.64 7.07 -9.03
CA TRP A 21 -1.52 6.20 -8.70
C TRP A 21 -2.05 4.94 -8.03
N THR A 22 -1.45 3.80 -8.35
CA THR A 22 -1.74 2.51 -7.73
C THR A 22 -0.47 1.99 -7.08
N VAL A 23 -0.53 1.71 -5.78
CA VAL A 23 0.52 0.98 -5.07
C VAL A 23 0.09 -0.48 -5.03
N VAL A 24 0.93 -1.36 -5.56
CA VAL A 24 0.75 -2.81 -5.51
C VAL A 24 1.79 -3.37 -4.57
N GLU A 25 1.33 -4.08 -3.53
CA GLU A 25 2.18 -4.77 -2.57
C GLU A 25 1.87 -6.27 -2.65
N CYS A 26 2.86 -7.07 -3.01
CA CYS A 26 2.77 -8.53 -2.99
C CYS A 26 3.42 -9.06 -1.72
N TYR A 27 2.72 -9.96 -1.04
CA TYR A 27 3.13 -10.53 0.24
C TYR A 27 3.21 -12.05 0.12
N ASP A 28 4.29 -12.64 0.65
CA ASP A 28 4.49 -14.09 0.64
C ASP A 28 3.43 -14.86 1.46
N GLN A 29 2.85 -14.20 2.47
CA GLN A 29 1.82 -14.77 3.34
C GLN A 29 0.78 -13.71 3.68
N GLU A 30 -0.50 -14.10 3.72
CA GLU A 30 -1.60 -13.20 4.08
C GLU A 30 -1.42 -12.56 5.47
N SER A 31 -0.87 -13.31 6.44
CA SER A 31 -0.58 -12.78 7.78
C SER A 31 0.43 -11.62 7.79
N SER A 32 1.21 -11.47 6.71
CA SER A 32 2.18 -10.38 6.54
C SER A 32 1.49 -9.05 6.25
N VAL A 33 0.31 -9.06 5.62
CA VAL A 33 -0.45 -7.84 5.31
C VAL A 33 -0.87 -7.14 6.60
N ALA A 34 -1.43 -7.89 7.54
CA ALA A 34 -1.87 -7.35 8.83
C ALA A 34 -0.69 -6.78 9.64
N LYS A 35 0.41 -7.53 9.70
CA LYS A 35 1.63 -7.09 10.39
C LYS A 35 2.24 -5.84 9.78
N HIS A 36 2.31 -5.76 8.45
CA HIS A 36 2.83 -4.60 7.73
C HIS A 36 1.98 -3.35 7.98
N ARG A 37 0.65 -3.48 7.91
CA ARG A 37 -0.28 -2.36 8.21
C ARG A 37 -0.18 -1.88 9.65
N GLU A 38 0.14 -2.77 10.58
CA GLU A 38 0.32 -2.41 11.98
C GLU A 38 1.67 -1.76 12.29
N HIS A 39 2.65 -1.93 11.39
CA HIS A 39 4.01 -1.43 11.56
C HIS A 39 4.04 0.10 11.73
N PRO A 40 4.77 0.64 12.72
CA PRO A 40 4.80 2.07 12.99
C PRO A 40 5.21 2.91 11.78
N GLU A 41 6.20 2.46 11.03
CA GLU A 41 6.70 3.17 9.84
C GLU A 41 5.64 3.21 8.72
N TYR A 42 4.90 2.12 8.53
CA TYR A 42 3.82 2.08 7.55
C TYR A 42 2.70 3.05 7.95
N LYS A 43 2.34 3.12 9.24
CA LYS A 43 1.34 4.07 9.74
C LYS A 43 1.77 5.52 9.55
N THR A 44 3.05 5.84 9.81
CA THR A 44 3.60 7.18 9.55
C THR A 44 3.56 7.50 8.05
N PHE A 45 3.98 6.56 7.20
CA PHE A 45 3.92 6.69 5.75
C PHE A 45 2.48 6.90 5.25
N ALA A 46 1.54 6.05 5.67
CA ALA A 46 0.14 6.13 5.28
C ALA A 46 -0.48 7.47 5.70
N GLY A 47 -0.17 7.95 6.92
CA GLY A 47 -0.61 9.26 7.38
C GLY A 47 -0.06 10.41 6.53
N ALA A 48 1.23 10.37 6.18
CA ALA A 48 1.84 11.36 5.31
C ALA A 48 1.28 11.31 3.87
N LEU A 49 1.04 10.10 3.34
CA LEU A 49 0.46 9.91 2.02
C LEU A 49 -0.96 10.46 1.94
N VAL A 50 -1.81 10.18 2.94
CA VAL A 50 -3.19 10.66 2.99
C VAL A 50 -3.25 12.18 2.94
N ALA A 51 -2.31 12.89 3.57
CA ALA A 51 -2.26 14.35 3.53
C ALA A 51 -1.97 14.93 2.13
N LEU A 52 -1.42 14.12 1.21
CA LEU A 52 -1.12 14.50 -0.17
C LEU A 52 -2.25 14.21 -1.16
N LEU A 53 -3.24 13.41 -0.75
CA LEU A 53 -4.34 13.02 -1.63
C LEU A 53 -5.40 14.12 -1.72
N GLU A 54 -5.87 14.37 -2.93
CA GLU A 54 -7.10 15.13 -3.17
C GLU A 54 -8.23 14.43 -2.38
N ASN A 55 -8.95 15.12 -1.50
CA ASN A 55 -9.97 14.54 -0.59
C ASN A 55 -9.45 13.52 0.46
N GLY A 56 -8.13 13.44 0.68
CA GLY A 56 -7.53 12.63 1.74
C GLY A 56 -7.91 11.14 1.65
N GLN A 57 -8.34 10.57 2.78
CA GLN A 57 -8.69 9.15 2.89
C GLN A 57 -9.81 8.73 1.92
N ALA A 58 -10.72 9.64 1.56
CA ALA A 58 -11.85 9.33 0.68
C ALA A 58 -11.43 9.01 -0.76
N SER A 59 -10.19 9.34 -1.15
CA SER A 59 -9.64 9.01 -2.46
C SER A 59 -8.82 7.72 -2.50
N LEU A 60 -8.68 7.05 -1.35
CA LEU A 60 -8.06 5.72 -1.30
C LEU A 60 -9.09 4.64 -1.60
N ASP A 61 -8.74 3.78 -2.53
CA ASP A 61 -9.48 2.57 -2.86
C ASP A 61 -8.55 1.37 -2.67
N VAL A 62 -8.82 0.56 -1.64
CA VAL A 62 -7.93 -0.52 -1.18
C VAL A 62 -8.56 -1.86 -1.48
N HIS A 63 -7.88 -2.66 -2.29
CA HIS A 63 -8.29 -4.01 -2.63
C HIS A 63 -7.21 -5.01 -2.24
N GLN A 64 -7.63 -6.21 -1.86
CA GLN A 64 -6.75 -7.34 -1.58
C GLN A 64 -7.20 -8.53 -2.44
N PHE A 65 -6.25 -9.15 -3.11
CA PHE A 65 -6.49 -10.29 -3.98
C PHE A 65 -5.50 -11.41 -3.65
N GLN A 66 -5.89 -12.65 -3.97
CA GLN A 66 -4.96 -13.77 -4.02
C GLN A 66 -4.47 -13.91 -5.47
N GLU A 67 -3.16 -13.96 -5.66
CA GLU A 67 -2.56 -14.24 -6.97
C GLU A 67 -2.93 -15.67 -7.39
N LEU A 68 -3.35 -15.86 -8.65
CA LEU A 68 -3.81 -17.14 -9.21
C LEU A 68 -2.69 -17.88 -9.93
#